data_AF-A0A3A0CK32-F1
#
_entry.id   AF-A0A3A0CK32-F1
#
_cell.length_a   1.000
_cell.length_b   1.000
_cell.length_c   1.000
_cell.angle_alpha   90.00
_cell.angle_beta   90.00
_cell.angle_gamma   90.00
#
_symmetry.space_group_name_H-M   'P 1'
#
loop_
_entity.id
_entity.type
_entity.pdbx_description
1 polymer ?
#
loop_
_entity_poly.entity_id
_entity_poly.type
_entity_poly.pdbx_seq_one_letter_code
_entity_poly.pdbx_strand_id
1 'polypeptide(L)'
;MRRRGLGPRTTPCWRARDRRSNRENTDSNRRKKPPRWALEKRIRNPEKPMIFRAPTGGIPMSTRPARPPIVSELGKDPEMLELVEEFVRALPQKAADLYEKLRQGDLDTLTRLAHQLKGSAGGYGFPVITEAARQLELCAKEAGDPGLLEKQIREIADLCHRATATAPRG
;
A
#
# COMPACT_ATOMS: atom_id res chain seq x y z
N MET A 1 67.11 -29.54 9.41
CA MET A 1 65.70 -29.07 9.39
C MET A 1 64.74 -30.25 9.56
N ARG A 2 64.36 -30.62 10.80
CA ARG A 2 63.24 -31.54 11.12
C ARG A 2 62.75 -31.33 12.56
N ARG A 3 61.45 -31.61 12.76
CA ARG A 3 60.65 -31.80 14.00
C ARG A 3 59.88 -30.54 14.45
N ARG A 4 58.55 -30.48 14.27
CA ARG A 4 57.42 -31.16 14.97
C ARG A 4 56.98 -30.40 16.24
N GLY A 5 55.73 -29.96 16.26
CA GLY A 5 54.98 -29.48 17.44
C GLY A 5 53.68 -28.82 16.96
N LEU A 6 52.57 -29.56 16.85
CA LEU A 6 51.51 -29.67 17.88
C LEU A 6 50.73 -28.36 18.02
N GLY A 7 49.50 -28.34 17.50
CA GLY A 7 48.57 -27.23 17.63
C GLY A 7 48.01 -27.05 19.05
N PRO A 8 47.01 -26.18 19.20
CA PRO A 8 45.76 -26.69 19.75
C PRO A 8 44.54 -26.33 18.90
N ARG A 9 43.56 -27.22 19.03
CA ARG A 9 42.20 -27.16 18.51
C ARG A 9 41.45 -26.04 19.21
N THR A 10 40.71 -25.23 18.48
CA THR A 10 39.51 -24.56 19.00
C THR A 10 38.38 -24.73 18.00
N THR A 11 37.61 -25.79 18.24
CA THR A 11 36.26 -25.99 17.71
C THR A 11 35.29 -24.91 18.21
N PRO A 12 34.17 -24.70 17.51
CA PRO A 12 33.27 -23.55 17.67
C PRO A 12 32.40 -23.64 18.93
N CYS A 13 32.22 -22.50 19.62
CA CYS A 13 31.33 -22.40 20.78
C CYS A 13 30.00 -21.77 20.37
N TRP A 14 29.12 -22.56 19.74
CA TRP A 14 27.68 -22.28 19.64
C TRP A 14 26.92 -23.51 20.19
N ARG A 15 26.92 -23.62 21.52
CA ARG A 15 26.05 -24.45 22.37
C ARG A 15 26.12 -23.80 23.76
N ALA A 16 25.11 -23.71 24.61
CA ALA A 16 23.69 -24.02 24.58
C ALA A 16 23.14 -23.55 25.95
N ARG A 17 21.89 -23.09 26.02
CA ARG A 17 20.95 -23.36 27.14
C ARG A 17 19.60 -22.75 26.78
N ASP A 18 18.65 -23.56 26.32
CA ASP A 18 17.63 -24.24 27.14
C ASP A 18 16.88 -23.31 28.09
N ARG A 19 15.66 -22.94 27.70
CA ARG A 19 14.53 -22.98 28.63
C ARG A 19 13.29 -23.54 27.92
N ARG A 20 13.05 -24.79 28.27
CA ARG A 20 11.91 -25.65 27.94
C ARG A 20 10.62 -25.08 28.55
N SER A 21 9.51 -25.44 27.90
CA SER A 21 8.15 -25.59 28.45
C SER A 21 7.21 -24.39 28.37
N ASN A 22 6.38 -24.38 27.33
CA ASN A 22 4.93 -24.33 27.51
C ASN A 22 4.27 -24.90 26.24
N ARG A 23 3.88 -26.18 26.30
CA ARG A 23 2.49 -26.64 26.32
C ARG A 23 1.78 -26.48 24.97
N GLU A 24 1.63 -27.65 24.35
CA GLU A 24 0.36 -28.15 23.81
C GLU A 24 -0.71 -27.10 23.51
N ASN A 25 -0.95 -26.88 22.22
CA ASN A 25 -2.32 -26.70 21.78
C ASN A 25 -2.53 -27.48 20.48
N THR A 26 -2.82 -28.77 20.64
CA THR A 26 -3.47 -29.58 19.62
C THR A 26 -4.91 -29.09 19.50
N ASP A 27 -5.17 -28.14 18.60
CA ASP A 27 -6.53 -27.90 18.11
C ASP A 27 -6.57 -28.09 16.60
N SER A 28 -6.79 -29.36 16.26
CA SER A 28 -7.19 -29.84 14.94
C SER A 28 -8.57 -29.30 14.59
N ASN A 29 -8.67 -28.02 14.22
CA ASN A 29 -9.87 -27.49 13.60
C ASN A 29 -9.52 -26.61 12.41
N ARG A 30 -9.09 -27.29 11.35
CA ARG A 30 -8.82 -26.77 10.00
C ARG A 30 -10.14 -26.35 9.32
N ARG A 31 -10.89 -25.44 9.93
CA ARG A 31 -11.94 -24.67 9.25
C ARG A 31 -11.24 -23.63 8.40
N LYS A 32 -11.06 -23.93 7.11
CA LYS A 32 -10.65 -22.96 6.09
C LYS A 32 -11.64 -21.79 6.15
N LYS A 33 -11.30 -20.72 6.87
CA LYS A 33 -12.07 -19.49 6.85
C LYS A 33 -11.92 -18.91 5.44
N PRO A 34 -13.02 -18.58 4.77
CA PRO A 34 -12.94 -17.96 3.46
C PRO A 34 -12.22 -16.60 3.60
N PRO A 35 -11.49 -16.16 2.56
CA PRO A 35 -10.81 -14.88 2.58
C PRO A 35 -11.83 -13.74 2.80
N ARG A 36 -11.41 -12.64 3.45
CA ARG A 36 -12.32 -11.54 3.87
C ARG A 36 -13.07 -10.86 2.72
N TRP A 37 -12.76 -11.17 1.46
CA TRP A 37 -13.50 -10.69 0.28
C TRP A 37 -14.77 -11.50 -0.04
N ALA A 38 -15.04 -12.61 0.66
CA ALA A 38 -16.08 -13.58 0.30
C ALA A 38 -17.38 -13.51 1.13
N LEU A 39 -17.67 -12.40 1.82
CA LEU A 39 -18.89 -12.27 2.64
C LEU A 39 -19.63 -10.94 2.46
N GLU A 40 -19.89 -10.53 1.21
CA GLU A 40 -20.79 -9.40 0.93
C GLU A 40 -21.64 -9.66 -0.33
N LYS A 41 -22.40 -10.76 -0.32
CA LYS A 41 -23.41 -11.10 -1.35
C LYS A 41 -24.61 -11.76 -0.68
N ARG A 42 -25.37 -11.01 0.13
CA ARG A 42 -26.66 -11.50 0.62
C ARG A 42 -27.61 -10.39 1.05
N ILE A 43 -28.18 -9.66 0.09
CA ILE A 43 -29.59 -9.22 0.19
C ILE A 43 -30.21 -9.29 -1.21
N ARG A 44 -30.95 -10.38 -1.46
CA ARG A 44 -32.16 -10.34 -2.29
C ARG A 44 -33.30 -10.27 -1.29
N ASN A 45 -34.15 -9.25 -1.34
CA ASN A 45 -35.55 -9.43 -1.02
C ASN A 45 -36.43 -8.58 -1.96
N PRO A 46 -37.51 -9.14 -2.52
CA PRO A 46 -38.37 -8.48 -3.50
C PRO A 46 -39.63 -7.87 -2.87
N GLU A 47 -40.41 -7.17 -3.72
CA GLU A 47 -41.81 -6.71 -3.58
C GLU A 47 -42.02 -5.35 -2.86
N LYS A 48 -42.84 -4.37 -3.31
CA LYS A 48 -43.68 -4.10 -4.49
C LYS A 48 -44.00 -2.57 -4.47
N PRO A 49 -44.64 -1.98 -5.51
CA PRO A 49 -44.48 -0.56 -5.87
C PRO A 49 -45.47 0.38 -5.16
N MET A 50 -45.03 1.61 -4.91
CA MET A 50 -45.93 2.75 -4.78
C MET A 50 -45.51 3.85 -5.76
N ILE A 51 -46.44 4.10 -6.66
CA ILE A 51 -46.52 5.19 -7.63
C ILE A 51 -46.31 6.56 -6.96
N PHE A 52 -45.21 7.22 -7.29
CA PHE A 52 -45.13 8.68 -7.15
C PHE A 52 -44.68 9.25 -8.50
N ARG A 53 -45.64 9.74 -9.28
CA ARG A 53 -45.36 10.55 -10.47
C ARG A 53 -44.79 11.87 -9.98
N ALA A 54 -43.54 12.16 -10.32
CA ALA A 54 -42.90 13.45 -10.18
C ALA A 54 -42.04 13.73 -11.43
N PRO A 55 -41.87 15.01 -11.81
CA PRO A 55 -41.75 15.43 -13.19
C PRO A 55 -40.38 15.15 -13.81
N THR A 56 -40.39 14.94 -15.12
CA THR A 56 -39.25 14.84 -16.03
C THR A 56 -38.41 16.12 -15.97
N GLY A 57 -37.45 16.15 -15.06
CA GLY A 57 -36.43 17.19 -14.97
C GLY A 57 -35.16 16.52 -14.47
N GLY A 58 -34.33 16.06 -15.40
CA GLY A 58 -33.06 15.43 -15.08
C GLY A 58 -32.24 16.38 -14.20
N ILE A 59 -32.07 16.01 -12.94
CA ILE A 59 -31.05 16.61 -12.08
C ILE A 59 -29.73 16.25 -12.77
N PRO A 60 -28.94 17.20 -13.30
CA PRO A 60 -27.56 16.88 -13.61
C PRO A 60 -26.95 16.45 -12.29
N MET A 61 -26.66 15.14 -12.17
CA MET A 61 -25.96 14.61 -11.02
C MET A 61 -24.76 15.50 -10.79
N SER A 62 -24.74 16.16 -9.63
CA SER A 62 -23.74 17.12 -9.19
C SER A 62 -22.34 16.67 -9.65
N THR A 63 -21.86 17.22 -10.76
CA THR A 63 -20.48 17.08 -11.19
C THR A 63 -19.66 17.87 -10.20
N ARG A 64 -19.33 17.23 -9.08
CA ARG A 64 -18.25 17.67 -8.20
C ARG A 64 -17.08 17.96 -9.14
N PRO A 65 -16.49 19.16 -9.14
CA PRO A 65 -15.41 19.45 -10.07
C PRO A 65 -14.36 18.36 -9.87
N ALA A 66 -14.19 17.51 -10.90
CA ALA A 66 -13.22 16.45 -10.86
C ALA A 66 -11.87 17.14 -10.68
N ARG A 67 -11.22 16.91 -9.53
CA ARG A 67 -9.89 17.46 -9.28
C ARG A 67 -9.02 17.07 -10.47
N PRO A 68 -8.19 17.99 -11.00
CA PRO A 68 -7.47 17.74 -12.24
C PRO A 68 -6.65 16.44 -12.12
N PRO A 69 -6.65 15.60 -13.17
CA PRO A 69 -5.88 14.38 -13.18
C PRO A 69 -4.40 14.71 -13.09
N ILE A 70 -3.64 13.84 -12.41
CA ILE A 70 -2.19 13.97 -12.32
C ILE A 70 -1.61 13.13 -13.45
N VAL A 71 -1.14 13.81 -14.49
CA VAL A 71 -0.57 13.16 -15.68
C VAL A 71 0.93 12.99 -15.47
N SER A 72 1.45 11.81 -15.80
CA SER A 72 2.90 11.57 -15.84
C SER A 72 3.58 12.45 -16.89
N GLU A 73 4.75 13.00 -16.56
CA GLU A 73 5.62 13.71 -17.52
C GLU A 73 6.11 12.79 -18.65
N LEU A 74 6.19 11.48 -18.39
CA LEU A 74 6.61 10.46 -19.36
C LEU A 74 5.45 9.91 -20.19
N GLY A 75 4.21 10.32 -19.91
CA GLY A 75 3.01 9.89 -20.64
C GLY A 75 2.94 10.27 -22.12
N LYS A 76 3.93 11.05 -22.59
CA LYS A 76 4.09 11.46 -24.00
C LYS A 76 4.97 10.49 -24.79
N ASP A 77 5.75 9.66 -24.10
CA ASP A 77 6.63 8.67 -24.71
C ASP A 77 5.87 7.33 -24.85
N PRO A 78 5.61 6.86 -26.08
CA PRO A 78 4.91 5.60 -26.32
C PRO A 78 5.59 4.39 -25.69
N GLU A 79 6.93 4.37 -25.61
CA GLU A 79 7.68 3.25 -25.03
C GLU A 79 7.52 3.20 -23.51
N MET A 80 7.33 4.35 -22.86
CA MET A 80 7.12 4.45 -21.42
C MET A 80 5.66 4.30 -21.01
N LEU A 81 4.71 4.52 -21.91
CA LEU A 81 3.28 4.55 -21.61
C LEU A 81 2.80 3.24 -20.95
N GLU A 82 3.19 2.09 -21.48
CA GLU A 82 2.81 0.78 -20.92
C GLU A 82 3.32 0.60 -19.49
N LEU A 83 4.58 0.98 -19.22
CA LEU A 83 5.17 0.91 -17.88
C LEU A 83 4.49 1.87 -16.90
N VAL A 84 4.18 3.10 -17.35
CA VAL A 84 3.47 4.09 -16.53
C VAL A 84 2.05 3.61 -16.21
N GLU A 85 1.35 2.99 -17.17
CA GLU A 85 0.03 2.39 -16.91
C GLU A 85 0.09 1.26 -15.88
N GLU A 86 1.08 0.37 -15.98
CA GLU A 86 1.28 -0.69 -14.99
C GLU A 86 1.55 -0.09 -13.59
N PHE A 87 2.40 0.93 -13.52
CA PHE A 87 2.66 1.64 -12.28
C PHE A 87 1.40 2.27 -11.68
N VAL A 88 0.60 2.97 -12.50
CA VAL A 88 -0.67 3.58 -12.08
C VAL A 88 -1.64 2.53 -11.53
N ARG A 89 -1.71 1.34 -12.15
CA ARG A 89 -2.54 0.23 -11.65
C ARG A 89 -2.06 -0.31 -10.29
N ALA A 90 -0.76 -0.21 -10.00
CA ALA A 90 -0.17 -0.63 -8.73
C ALA A 90 -0.26 0.43 -7.60
N LEU A 91 -0.45 1.71 -7.93
CA LEU A 91 -0.49 2.81 -6.96
C LEU A 91 -1.56 2.65 -5.85
N PRO A 92 -2.80 2.21 -6.12
CA PRO A 92 -3.80 2.01 -5.07
C PRO A 92 -3.37 0.97 -4.04
N GLN A 93 -2.73 -0.11 -4.48
CA GLN A 93 -2.23 -1.15 -3.58
C GLN A 93 -1.10 -0.61 -2.70
N LYS A 94 -0.17 0.16 -3.27
CA LYS A 94 0.91 0.81 -2.50
C LYS A 94 0.37 1.75 -1.42
N ALA A 95 -0.68 2.52 -1.73
CA ALA A 95 -1.33 3.39 -0.75
C ALA A 95 -2.01 2.58 0.37
N ALA A 96 -2.64 1.45 0.04
CA ALA A 96 -3.22 0.55 1.04
C ALA A 96 -2.15 -0.07 1.96
N ASP A 97 -1.00 -0.47 1.41
CA ASP A 97 0.11 -1.03 2.18
C ASP A 97 0.67 -0.01 3.18
N LEU A 98 0.80 1.27 2.79
CA LEU A 98 1.19 2.36 3.70
C LEU A 98 0.19 2.49 4.86
N TYR A 99 -1.11 2.47 4.57
CA TYR A 99 -2.15 2.58 5.59
C TYR A 99 -2.10 1.43 6.59
N GLU A 100 -1.94 0.19 6.10
CA GLU A 100 -1.84 -0.99 6.98
C GLU A 100 -0.60 -0.93 7.87
N LYS A 101 0.53 -0.39 7.37
CA LYS A 101 1.75 -0.24 8.18
C LYS A 101 1.63 0.82 9.25
N LEU A 102 0.96 1.93 8.96
CA LEU A 102 0.60 2.91 9.99
C LEU A 102 -0.29 2.28 11.07
N ARG A 103 -1.31 1.50 10.70
CA ARG A 103 -2.21 0.83 11.66
C ARG A 103 -1.51 -0.20 12.54
N GLN A 104 -0.47 -0.86 12.01
CA GLN A 104 0.35 -1.81 12.75
C GLN A 104 1.38 -1.13 13.67
N GLY A 105 1.54 0.20 13.57
CA GLY A 105 2.60 0.94 14.27
C GLY A 105 4.01 0.65 13.74
N ASP A 106 4.11 0.06 12.54
CA ASP A 106 5.36 -0.38 11.92
C ASP A 106 5.98 0.78 11.12
N LEU A 107 6.49 1.78 11.85
CA LEU A 107 7.03 3.02 11.28
C LEU A 107 8.30 2.79 10.45
N ASP A 108 9.10 1.77 10.78
CA ASP A 108 10.29 1.40 10.01
C ASP A 108 9.91 0.92 8.61
N THR A 109 8.95 -0.01 8.53
CA THR A 109 8.44 -0.48 7.24
C THR A 109 7.69 0.62 6.50
N LEU A 110 6.91 1.46 7.20
CA LEU A 110 6.23 2.62 6.61
C LEU A 110 7.24 3.56 5.92
N THR A 111 8.34 3.87 6.61
CA THR A 111 9.42 4.70 6.08
C THR A 111 10.02 4.09 4.82
N ARG A 112 10.28 2.77 4.85
CA ARG A 112 10.85 2.05 3.71
C ARG A 112 9.91 2.03 2.51
N LEU A 113 8.61 1.85 2.74
CA LEU A 113 7.58 1.90 1.68
C LEU A 113 7.44 3.32 1.10
N ALA A 114 7.45 4.36 1.94
CA ALA A 114 7.43 5.74 1.48
C ALA A 114 8.66 6.08 0.62
N HIS A 115 9.85 5.61 1.03
CA HIS A 115 11.08 5.75 0.26
C HIS A 115 11.00 5.05 -1.10
N GLN A 116 10.47 3.82 -1.15
CA GLN A 116 10.26 3.09 -2.40
C GLN A 116 9.25 3.80 -3.30
N LEU A 117 8.14 4.29 -2.75
CA LEU A 117 7.14 5.04 -3.51
C LEU A 117 7.73 6.32 -4.10
N LYS A 118 8.53 7.07 -3.33
CA LYS A 118 9.27 8.25 -3.81
C LYS A 118 10.17 7.90 -5.00
N GLY A 119 10.98 6.85 -4.88
CA GLY A 119 11.89 6.42 -5.93
C GLY A 119 11.16 6.00 -7.21
N SER A 120 10.11 5.18 -7.08
CA SER A 120 9.31 4.74 -8.23
C SER A 120 8.54 5.90 -8.87
N ALA A 121 7.84 6.72 -8.08
CA ALA A 121 7.05 7.84 -8.59
C ALA A 121 7.92 8.89 -9.32
N GLY A 122 9.14 9.13 -8.83
CA GLY A 122 10.11 9.99 -9.51
C GLY A 122 10.54 9.42 -10.86
N GLY A 123 10.83 8.12 -10.92
CA GLY A 123 11.19 7.44 -12.17
C GLY A 123 10.07 7.40 -13.21
N TYR A 124 8.81 7.45 -12.78
CA TYR A 124 7.63 7.46 -13.66
C TYR A 124 7.06 8.87 -13.92
N GLY A 125 7.76 9.94 -13.52
CA GLY A 125 7.35 11.32 -13.84
C GLY A 125 6.13 11.81 -13.07
N PHE A 126 5.97 11.40 -11.80
CA PHE A 126 4.92 11.87 -10.89
C PHE A 126 5.50 12.75 -9.76
N PRO A 127 5.96 13.99 -10.05
CA PRO A 127 6.65 14.83 -9.07
C PRO A 127 5.80 15.14 -7.83
N VAL A 128 4.48 15.28 -7.98
CA VAL A 128 3.55 15.55 -6.87
C VAL A 128 3.47 14.37 -5.90
N ILE A 129 3.46 13.13 -6.41
CA ILE A 129 3.46 11.91 -5.58
C ILE A 129 4.82 11.75 -4.90
N THR A 130 5.91 12.04 -5.62
CA THR A 130 7.28 12.00 -5.10
C THR A 130 7.46 12.91 -3.90
N GLU A 131 6.96 14.15 -3.99
CA GLU A 131 7.07 15.11 -2.89
C GLU A 131 6.23 14.69 -1.68
N ALA A 132 4.98 14.24 -1.88
CA ALA A 132 4.15 13.74 -0.79
C ALA A 132 4.76 12.51 -0.09
N ALA A 133 5.34 11.58 -0.87
CA ALA A 133 6.04 10.42 -0.32
C ALA A 133 7.31 10.80 0.45
N ARG A 134 8.03 11.84 0.01
CA ARG A 134 9.20 12.39 0.72
C ARG A 134 8.81 12.95 2.08
N GLN A 135 7.70 13.69 2.15
CA GLN A 135 7.19 14.25 3.40
C GLN A 135 6.77 13.14 4.38
N LEU A 136 6.09 12.11 3.88
CA LEU A 136 5.76 10.93 4.69
C LEU A 136 7.00 10.20 5.20
N GLU A 137 8.03 10.02 4.37
CA GLU A 137 9.30 9.40 4.76
C GLU A 137 9.96 10.17 5.92
N LEU A 138 10.00 11.50 5.85
CA LEU A 138 10.59 12.33 6.91
C LEU A 138 9.77 12.26 8.20
N CYS A 139 8.46 12.47 8.12
CA CYS A 139 7.59 12.41 9.29
C CYS A 139 7.64 11.03 9.97
N ALA A 140 7.73 9.94 9.20
CA ALA A 140 7.84 8.60 9.77
C ALA A 140 9.20 8.37 10.46
N LYS A 141 10.30 8.93 9.93
CA LYS A 141 11.64 8.85 10.57
C LYS A 141 11.73 9.63 11.87
N GLU A 142 11.07 10.77 11.96
CA GLU A 142 11.07 11.62 13.16
C GLU A 142 10.08 11.13 14.23
N ALA A 143 9.48 9.94 14.05
CA ALA A 143 8.41 9.42 14.90
C ALA A 143 7.26 10.42 15.05
N GLY A 144 6.85 11.02 13.92
CA GLY A 144 5.80 12.02 13.86
C GLY A 144 4.45 11.52 14.38
N ASP A 145 3.58 12.48 14.71
CA ASP A 145 2.24 12.20 15.21
C ASP A 145 1.47 11.26 14.26
N PRO A 146 0.85 10.18 14.77
CA PRO A 146 0.14 9.22 13.93
C PRO A 146 -1.03 9.85 13.16
N GLY A 147 -1.64 10.92 13.68
CA GLY A 147 -2.67 11.67 12.96
C GLY A 147 -2.11 12.47 11.79
N LEU A 148 -0.89 13.01 11.90
CA LEU A 148 -0.18 13.64 10.79
C LEU A 148 0.18 12.62 9.70
N LEU A 149 0.72 11.46 10.10
CA LEU A 149 1.05 10.37 9.18
C LEU A 149 -0.21 9.88 8.45
N GLU A 150 -1.34 9.74 9.16
CA GLU A 150 -2.60 9.34 8.54
C GLU A 150 -3.07 10.36 7.48
N LYS A 151 -2.97 11.65 7.78
CA LYS A 151 -3.31 12.72 6.82
C LYS A 151 -2.44 12.66 5.58
N GLN A 152 -1.13 12.47 5.73
CA GLN A 152 -0.19 12.36 4.61
C GLN A 152 -0.46 11.12 3.75
N ILE A 153 -0.75 9.96 4.37
CA ILE A 153 -1.11 8.74 3.63
C ILE A 153 -2.42 8.94 2.85
N ARG A 154 -3.42 9.61 3.44
CA ARG A 154 -4.67 9.95 2.74
C ARG A 154 -4.43 10.89 1.56
N GLU A 155 -3.52 11.85 1.69
CA GLU A 155 -3.12 12.72 0.59
C GLU A 155 -2.46 11.92 -0.53
N ILE A 156 -1.48 11.07 -0.21
CA ILE A 156 -0.85 10.17 -1.19
C ILE A 156 -1.89 9.29 -1.88
N ALA A 157 -2.86 8.74 -1.14
CA ALA A 157 -3.93 7.92 -1.71
C ALA A 157 -4.82 8.72 -2.70
N ASP A 158 -5.16 9.98 -2.40
CA ASP A 158 -5.89 10.86 -3.33
C ASP A 158 -5.09 11.12 -4.59
N LEU A 159 -3.79 11.42 -4.45
CA LEU A 159 -2.89 11.65 -5.59
C LEU A 159 -2.78 10.38 -6.45
N CYS A 160 -2.61 9.22 -5.83
CA CYS A 160 -2.57 7.91 -6.49
C CYS A 160 -3.85 7.60 -7.26
N HIS A 161 -5.02 7.92 -6.69
CA HIS A 161 -6.31 7.69 -7.36
C HIS A 161 -6.52 8.59 -8.58
N ARG A 162 -5.91 9.78 -8.58
CA ARG A 162 -5.97 10.76 -9.67
C ARG A 162 -4.86 10.60 -10.69
N ALA A 163 -3.88 9.73 -10.42
CA ALA A 163 -2.76 9.48 -11.31
C ALA A 163 -3.24 8.79 -12.59
N THR A 164 -2.81 9.31 -13.74
CA THR A 164 -3.10 8.74 -15.05
C THR A 164 -1.85 8.75 -15.90
N ALA A 165 -1.70 7.74 -16.76
CA ALA A 165 -0.57 7.64 -17.66
C ALA A 165 -0.64 8.70 -18.77
N THR A 166 -1.84 9.02 -19.26
CA THR A 166 -2.06 10.03 -20.30
C THR A 166 -3.22 10.95 -19.94
N ALA A 167 -3.24 12.16 -20.50
CA ALA A 167 -4.38 13.04 -20.36
C ALA A 167 -5.62 12.38 -21.00
N PRO A 168 -6.82 12.55 -20.42
CA PRO A 168 -8.04 12.05 -21.04
C PRO A 168 -8.12 12.63 -22.46
N ARG A 169 -8.15 11.75 -23.46
CA ARG A 169 -8.40 12.14 -24.86
C ARG A 169 -9.84 12.62 -24.92
N GLY A 170 -10.01 13.94 -24.99
CA GLY A 170 -11.30 14.59 -25.25
C GLY A 170 -11.77 14.35 -26.67
#